data_AF-A0A9E1KBR6-F1
#
_entry.id   AF-A0A9E1KBR6-F1
#
_cell.length_a   1.000
_cell.length_b   1.000
_cell.length_c   1.000
_cell.angle_alpha   90.00
_cell.angle_beta   90.00
_cell.angle_gamma   90.00
#
_symmetry.space_group_name_H-M   'P 1'
#
loop_
_entity.id
_entity.type
_entity.pdbx_description
1 polymer ?
#
loop_
_entity_poly.entity_id
_entity_poly.type
_entity_poly.pdbx_seq_one_letter_code
_entity_poly.pdbx_strand_id
1 'polypeptide(L)'
;MVALIKPENLNMPWEYEKAESEFIELINCDDLDGKVLADPHIVENFNDKIYSALKKSLDDDDESAHLFVQRCLYKINRLKLFWDDDLKNYSNENSRFLFNLRSDIENQWSAWEEKQIIIDRPNDAGQALCDRVKEDLDTELSEDGFYIRDHVSDEGYRRLLAIASLDGLVEASQLSRVLG
;
A
#
# COMPACT_ATOMS: atom_id res chain seq x y z
N MET A 1 8.89 10.11 -9.24
CA MET A 1 9.79 9.11 -9.83
C MET A 1 9.42 7.79 -9.19
N VAL A 2 8.54 7.01 -9.81
CA VAL A 2 8.17 5.68 -9.30
C VAL A 2 9.33 4.77 -9.71
N ALA A 3 10.23 4.48 -8.77
CA ALA A 3 11.30 3.54 -9.03
C ALA A 3 10.66 2.17 -9.28
N LEU A 4 10.80 1.67 -10.51
CA LEU A 4 10.53 0.28 -10.83
C LEU A 4 11.42 -0.58 -9.94
N ILE A 5 10.80 -1.30 -9.00
CA ILE A 5 11.48 -2.29 -8.15
C ILE A 5 12.24 -3.22 -9.08
N LYS A 6 13.57 -3.21 -8.96
CA LYS A 6 14.42 -4.10 -9.76
C LYS A 6 14.03 -5.55 -9.44
N PRO A 7 13.92 -6.45 -10.45
CA PRO A 7 13.51 -7.83 -10.21
C PRO A 7 14.48 -8.59 -9.28
N GLU A 8 15.72 -8.11 -9.14
CA GLU A 8 16.73 -8.60 -8.20
C GLU A 8 16.39 -8.29 -6.72
N ASN A 9 15.47 -7.36 -6.46
CA ASN A 9 14.97 -6.96 -5.12
C ASN A 9 13.63 -7.62 -4.74
N LEU A 10 13.14 -8.59 -5.52
CA LEU A 10 11.89 -9.30 -5.20
C LEU A 10 12.02 -10.29 -4.03
N ASN A 11 13.24 -10.59 -3.59
CA ASN A 11 13.46 -11.49 -2.47
C ASN A 11 13.45 -10.69 -1.16
N MET A 12 12.29 -10.70 -0.52
CA MET A 12 12.09 -10.10 0.78
C MET A 12 13.01 -10.80 1.82
N PRO A 13 13.69 -10.06 2.71
CA PRO A 13 14.47 -10.65 3.78
C PRO A 13 13.64 -11.68 4.56
N TRP A 14 14.27 -12.81 4.91
CA TRP A 14 13.58 -13.93 5.58
C TRP A 14 12.81 -13.49 6.84
N GLU A 15 13.29 -12.46 7.53
CA GLU A 15 12.63 -11.91 8.73
C GLU A 15 11.27 -11.29 8.40
N TYR A 16 11.16 -10.58 7.28
CA TYR A 16 9.91 -9.98 6.82
C TYR A 16 8.99 -11.04 6.22
N GLU A 17 9.52 -12.05 5.51
CA GLU A 17 8.71 -13.19 5.04
C GLU A 17 8.09 -13.96 6.21
N LYS A 18 8.87 -14.19 7.26
CA LYS A 18 8.39 -14.83 8.49
C LYS A 18 7.35 -13.97 9.19
N ALA A 19 7.61 -12.68 9.38
CA ALA A 19 6.67 -11.77 10.02
C ALA A 19 5.36 -11.61 9.20
N GLU A 20 5.44 -11.62 7.87
CA GLU A 20 4.25 -11.61 7.00
C GLU A 20 3.46 -12.91 7.15
N SER A 21 4.14 -14.05 7.25
CA SER A 21 3.48 -15.35 7.47
C SER A 21 2.77 -15.38 8.83
N GLU A 22 3.42 -14.92 9.90
CA GLU A 22 2.80 -14.76 11.22
C GLU A 22 1.57 -13.82 11.15
N PHE A 23 1.68 -12.71 10.41
CA PHE A 23 0.56 -11.81 10.21
C PHE A 23 -0.62 -12.44 9.46
N ILE A 24 -0.33 -13.27 8.45
CA ILE A 24 -1.35 -14.02 7.72
C ILE A 24 -2.03 -15.03 8.64
N GLU A 25 -1.31 -15.66 9.57
CA GLU A 25 -1.93 -16.55 10.55
C GLU A 25 -2.84 -15.76 11.51
N LEU A 26 -2.38 -14.60 11.99
CA LEU A 26 -3.16 -13.72 12.88
C LEU A 26 -4.45 -13.23 12.21
N ILE A 27 -4.37 -12.71 10.98
CA ILE A 27 -5.52 -12.13 10.28
C ILE A 27 -6.59 -13.19 9.94
N ASN A 28 -6.20 -14.44 9.77
CA ASN A 28 -7.11 -15.55 9.46
C ASN A 28 -7.59 -16.31 10.71
N CYS A 29 -7.11 -15.97 11.90
CA CYS A 29 -7.49 -16.67 13.10
C CYS A 29 -8.87 -16.21 13.59
N ASP A 30 -9.69 -17.14 14.08
CA ASP A 30 -10.97 -16.77 14.69
C ASP A 30 -10.75 -15.96 15.96
N ASP A 31 -11.56 -14.90 16.14
CA ASP A 31 -11.55 -14.00 17.30
C ASP A 31 -10.14 -13.45 17.63
N LEU A 32 -9.54 -12.78 16.64
CA LEU A 32 -8.21 -12.19 16.79
C LEU A 32 -8.12 -11.27 18.02
N ASP A 33 -9.11 -10.39 18.23
CA ASP A 33 -9.10 -9.47 19.37
C ASP A 33 -9.16 -10.22 20.71
N GLY A 34 -9.99 -11.26 20.82
CA GLY A 34 -10.06 -12.10 22.02
C GLY A 34 -8.73 -12.81 22.31
N LYS A 35 -8.04 -13.30 21.27
CA LYS A 35 -6.72 -13.93 21.40
C LYS A 35 -5.64 -12.94 21.83
N VAL A 36 -5.60 -11.75 21.22
CA VAL A 36 -4.65 -10.69 21.58
C VAL A 36 -4.90 -10.22 23.02
N LEU A 37 -6.16 -10.15 23.45
CA LEU A 37 -6.52 -9.78 24.82
C LEU A 37 -6.08 -10.86 25.83
N ALA A 38 -6.21 -12.13 25.48
CA ALA A 38 -5.84 -13.26 26.33
C ALA A 38 -4.32 -13.43 26.44
N ASP A 39 -3.59 -13.25 25.33
CA ASP A 39 -2.14 -13.35 25.25
C ASP A 39 -1.57 -12.32 24.27
N PRO A 40 -1.12 -11.14 24.77
CA PRO A 40 -0.51 -10.12 23.93
C PRO A 40 0.79 -10.55 23.25
N HIS A 41 1.46 -11.61 23.72
CA HIS A 41 2.74 -12.04 23.16
C HIS A 41 2.59 -12.64 21.75
N ILE A 42 1.39 -13.09 21.36
CA ILE A 42 1.14 -13.66 20.03
C ILE A 42 1.37 -12.66 18.89
N VAL A 43 1.32 -11.34 19.18
CA VAL A 43 1.54 -10.27 18.21
C VAL A 43 2.85 -9.53 18.42
N GLU A 44 3.60 -9.82 19.49
CA GLU A 44 4.77 -9.03 19.88
C GLU A 44 5.86 -9.02 18.81
N ASN A 45 6.26 -10.21 18.32
CA ASN A 45 7.27 -10.32 17.27
C ASN A 45 6.85 -9.62 15.98
N PHE A 46 5.59 -9.79 15.56
CA PHE A 46 5.07 -9.12 14.38
C PHE A 46 5.05 -7.59 14.56
N ASN A 47 4.58 -7.09 15.71
CA ASN A 47 4.52 -5.67 16.02
C ASN A 47 5.93 -5.04 16.01
N ASP A 48 6.90 -5.70 16.63
CA ASP A 48 8.29 -5.22 16.62
C ASP A 48 8.83 -5.12 15.19
N LYS A 49 8.52 -6.10 14.34
CA LYS A 49 8.98 -6.12 12.94
C LYS A 49 8.27 -5.08 12.09
N ILE A 50 6.96 -4.90 12.19
CA ILE A 50 6.22 -3.92 11.39
C ILE A 50 6.59 -2.48 11.77
N TYR A 51 6.79 -2.17 13.06
CA TYR A 51 7.22 -0.83 13.47
C TYR A 51 8.68 -0.56 13.10
N SER A 52 9.57 -1.55 13.24
CA SER A 52 10.95 -1.40 12.78
C SER A 52 11.04 -1.22 11.27
N ALA A 53 10.25 -1.98 10.50
CA ALA A 53 10.21 -1.87 9.05
C ALA A 53 9.61 -0.53 8.60
N LEU A 54 8.53 -0.07 9.24
CA LEU A 54 7.94 1.24 8.96
C LEU A 54 8.99 2.34 9.07
N LYS A 55 9.75 2.36 10.18
CA LYS A 55 10.81 3.33 10.37
C LYS A 55 11.86 3.29 9.26
N LYS A 56 12.37 2.10 8.91
CA LYS A 56 13.35 1.94 7.82
C LYS A 56 12.78 2.37 6.47
N SER A 57 11.49 2.07 6.21
CA SER A 57 10.85 2.46 4.95
C SER A 57 10.72 3.98 4.80
N LEU A 58 10.50 4.71 5.90
CA LEU A 58 10.31 6.16 5.90
C LEU A 58 11.65 6.92 5.98
N ASP A 59 12.59 6.45 6.80
CA ASP A 59 13.85 7.15 7.08
C ASP A 59 14.97 6.78 6.10
N ASP A 60 15.03 5.51 5.70
CA ASP A 60 16.18 4.94 4.95
C ASP A 60 15.83 4.56 3.50
N ASP A 61 14.58 4.77 3.06
CA ASP A 61 14.05 4.36 1.75
C ASP A 61 14.31 2.87 1.44
N ASP A 62 14.24 2.02 2.48
CA ASP A 62 14.47 0.58 2.35
C ASP A 62 13.29 -0.07 1.59
N GLU A 63 13.53 -0.42 0.32
CA GLU A 63 12.53 -1.03 -0.58
C GLU A 63 11.90 -2.31 0.01
N SER A 64 12.68 -3.14 0.69
CA SER A 64 12.19 -4.40 1.27
C SER A 64 11.29 -4.16 2.47
N ALA A 65 11.65 -3.20 3.32
CA ALA A 65 10.84 -2.75 4.43
C ALA A 65 9.53 -2.11 3.93
N HIS A 66 9.62 -1.29 2.88
CA HIS A 66 8.47 -0.66 2.26
C HIS A 66 7.50 -1.71 1.70
N LEU A 67 8.01 -2.69 0.94
CA LEU A 67 7.21 -3.78 0.40
C LEU A 67 6.51 -4.60 1.49
N PHE A 68 7.21 -4.90 2.59
CA PHE A 68 6.62 -5.63 3.73
C PHE A 68 5.47 -4.85 4.38
N VAL A 69 5.67 -3.56 4.65
CA VAL A 69 4.63 -2.69 5.23
C VAL A 69 3.42 -2.59 4.29
N GLN A 70 3.65 -2.35 2.99
CA GLN A 70 2.59 -2.27 1.99
C GLN A 70 1.77 -3.57 1.90
N ARG A 71 2.43 -4.74 1.93
CA ARG A 71 1.72 -6.04 1.89
C ARG A 71 0.86 -6.25 3.13
N CYS A 72 1.31 -5.82 4.31
CA CYS A 72 0.50 -5.88 5.52
C CYS A 72 -0.72 -4.96 5.44
N LEU A 73 -0.52 -3.69 5.08
CA LEU A 73 -1.60 -2.72 4.90
C LEU A 73 -2.63 -3.17 3.85
N TYR A 74 -2.15 -3.72 2.73
CA TYR A 74 -3.02 -4.26 1.69
C TYR A 74 -3.94 -5.35 2.23
N LYS A 75 -3.42 -6.32 3.00
CA LYS A 75 -4.23 -7.39 3.60
C LYS A 75 -5.27 -6.84 4.57
N ILE A 76 -4.91 -5.85 5.41
CA ILE A 76 -5.87 -5.18 6.31
C ILE A 76 -6.97 -4.49 5.51
N ASN A 77 -6.60 -3.71 4.50
CA ASN A 77 -7.54 -2.95 3.69
C ASN A 77 -8.45 -3.86 2.85
N ARG A 78 -7.94 -5.01 2.41
CA ARG A 78 -8.67 -6.02 1.65
C ARG A 78 -9.82 -6.64 2.45
N LEU A 79 -9.78 -6.64 3.78
CA LEU A 79 -10.88 -7.12 4.62
C LEU A 79 -12.17 -6.29 4.46
N LYS A 80 -12.06 -5.02 4.04
CA LYS A 80 -13.22 -4.13 3.82
C LYS A 80 -13.83 -4.25 2.43
N LEU A 81 -13.23 -5.07 1.58
CA LEU A 81 -13.69 -5.29 0.21
C LEU A 81 -14.28 -6.69 0.18
N PHE A 82 -15.60 -6.79 0.13
CA PHE A 82 -16.26 -8.08 -0.02
C PHE A 82 -16.19 -8.52 -1.50
N TRP A 83 -15.74 -9.75 -1.73
CA TRP A 83 -15.71 -10.39 -3.04
C TRP A 83 -16.62 -11.63 -3.00
N ASP A 84 -16.86 -12.26 -4.14
CA ASP A 84 -17.63 -13.50 -4.24
C ASP A 84 -16.81 -14.70 -3.70
N ASP A 85 -16.50 -14.70 -2.40
CA ASP A 85 -15.75 -15.72 -1.68
C ASP A 85 -16.27 -15.95 -0.24
N ASP A 86 -15.60 -16.84 0.51
CA ASP A 86 -16.06 -17.26 1.84
C ASP A 86 -16.02 -16.09 2.84
N LEU A 87 -17.16 -15.79 3.47
CA LEU A 87 -17.32 -14.75 4.49
C LEU A 87 -16.34 -14.92 5.67
N LYS A 88 -15.86 -16.14 5.92
CA LYS A 88 -14.85 -16.41 6.96
C LYS A 88 -13.53 -15.67 6.72
N ASN A 89 -13.20 -15.36 5.47
CA ASN A 89 -12.01 -14.58 5.13
C ASN A 89 -12.05 -13.13 5.66
N TYR A 90 -13.22 -12.68 6.10
CA TYR A 90 -13.49 -11.32 6.57
C TYR A 90 -13.85 -11.26 8.06
N SER A 91 -13.69 -12.37 8.80
CA SER A 91 -14.10 -12.48 10.21
C SER A 91 -13.49 -11.39 11.11
N ASN A 92 -12.29 -10.92 10.76
CA ASN A 92 -11.56 -9.89 11.49
C ASN A 92 -11.68 -8.48 10.88
N GLU A 93 -12.61 -8.22 9.95
CA GLU A 93 -12.82 -6.89 9.34
C GLU A 93 -12.98 -5.78 10.40
N ASN A 94 -13.68 -6.09 11.49
CA ASN A 94 -13.95 -5.16 12.59
C ASN A 94 -12.97 -5.28 13.77
N SER A 95 -11.84 -5.98 13.59
CA SER A 95 -10.84 -6.14 14.64
C SER A 95 -10.31 -4.79 15.12
N ARG A 96 -10.36 -4.58 16.44
CA ARG A 96 -9.79 -3.40 17.10
C ARG A 96 -8.27 -3.39 16.97
N PHE A 97 -7.63 -4.55 17.12
CA PHE A 97 -6.19 -4.69 16.94
C PHE A 97 -5.75 -4.21 15.55
N LEU A 98 -6.38 -4.72 14.49
CA LEU A 98 -6.04 -4.34 13.10
C LEU A 98 -6.36 -2.88 12.81
N PHE A 99 -7.46 -2.34 13.37
CA PHE A 99 -7.79 -0.93 13.26
C PHE A 99 -6.70 -0.04 13.86
N ASN A 100 -6.24 -0.35 15.08
CA ASN A 100 -5.22 0.42 15.77
C ASN A 100 -3.89 0.35 15.01
N LEU A 101 -3.45 -0.86 14.63
CA LEU A 101 -2.23 -1.06 13.86
C LEU A 101 -2.23 -0.24 12.56
N ARG A 102 -3.30 -0.31 11.77
CA ARG A 102 -3.41 0.49 10.54
C ARG A 102 -3.33 1.99 10.85
N SER A 103 -4.09 2.45 11.85
CA SER A 103 -4.12 3.87 12.22
C SER A 103 -2.75 4.36 12.67
N ASP A 104 -2.00 3.56 13.43
CA ASP A 104 -0.66 3.93 13.90
C ASP A 104 0.37 4.01 12.76
N ILE A 105 0.26 3.13 11.76
CA ILE A 105 1.07 3.19 10.54
C ILE A 105 0.71 4.43 9.71
N GLU A 106 -0.58 4.63 9.44
CA GLU A 106 -1.10 5.75 8.64
C GLU A 106 -0.73 7.11 9.27
N ASN A 107 -0.82 7.24 10.59
CA ASN A 107 -0.43 8.46 11.30
C ASN A 107 1.06 8.79 11.16
N GLN A 108 1.92 7.78 11.29
CA GLN A 108 3.37 7.96 11.12
C GLN A 108 3.74 8.29 9.68
N TRP A 109 3.13 7.61 8.71
CA TRP A 109 3.30 7.92 7.30
C TRP A 109 2.82 9.35 7.02
N SER A 110 1.61 9.73 7.41
CA SER A 110 1.07 11.09 7.20
C SER A 110 2.01 12.16 7.76
N ALA A 111 2.52 11.96 8.97
CA ALA A 111 3.47 12.90 9.59
C ALA A 111 4.83 12.95 8.89
N TRP A 112 5.26 11.87 8.24
CA TRP A 112 6.44 11.88 7.38
C TRP A 112 6.15 12.59 6.06
N GLU A 113 5.02 12.29 5.41
CA GLU A 113 4.62 12.85 4.11
C GLU A 113 4.45 14.36 4.19
N GLU A 114 3.81 14.88 5.24
CA GLU A 114 3.65 16.32 5.49
C GLU A 114 4.99 17.06 5.50
N LYS A 115 6.08 16.42 5.96
CA LYS A 115 7.43 17.03 5.97
C LYS A 115 8.06 17.08 4.57
N GLN A 116 7.60 16.22 3.65
CA GLN A 116 8.08 16.17 2.28
C GLN A 116 7.33 17.14 1.35
N ILE A 117 6.15 17.64 1.77
CA ILE A 117 5.36 18.55 0.95
C ILE A 117 6.10 19.87 0.75
N ILE A 118 6.58 20.07 -0.47
CA ILE A 118 7.06 21.38 -0.94
C ILE A 118 5.82 22.14 -1.45
N ILE A 119 5.32 23.07 -0.65
CA ILE A 119 4.18 23.91 -1.06
C ILE A 119 4.69 24.98 -2.04
N ASP A 120 4.56 24.71 -3.34
CA ASP A 120 4.67 25.75 -4.36
C ASP A 120 3.36 26.56 -4.41
N ARG A 121 3.48 27.88 -4.30
CA ARG A 121 2.34 28.81 -4.37
C ARG A 121 2.52 29.66 -5.62
N PRO A 122 1.92 29.27 -6.76
CA PRO A 122 2.05 30.05 -7.97
C PRO A 122 1.44 31.45 -7.78
N ASN A 123 2.11 32.46 -8.31
CA ASN A 123 1.62 33.84 -8.29
C ASN A 123 0.32 34.01 -9.09
N ASP A 124 0.10 33.15 -10.10
CA ASP A 124 -1.13 33.05 -10.87
C ASP A 124 -1.55 31.59 -10.97
N ALA A 125 -2.53 31.20 -10.14
CA ALA A 125 -3.07 29.85 -10.13
C ALA A 125 -3.79 29.50 -11.45
N GLY A 126 -4.41 30.47 -12.11
CA GLY A 126 -5.13 30.22 -13.37
C GLY A 126 -4.16 29.85 -14.49
N GLN A 127 -3.04 30.58 -14.59
CA GLN A 127 -1.99 30.27 -15.55
C GLN A 127 -1.30 28.94 -15.22
N ALA A 128 -0.99 28.68 -13.95
CA ALA A 128 -0.39 27.41 -13.52
C ALA A 128 -1.26 26.20 -13.87
N LEU A 129 -2.58 26.29 -13.68
CA LEU A 129 -3.52 25.24 -14.11
C LEU A 129 -3.55 25.09 -15.63
N CYS A 130 -3.55 26.19 -16.39
CA CYS A 130 -3.50 26.14 -17.85
C CYS A 130 -2.22 25.48 -18.36
N ASP A 131 -1.09 25.77 -17.73
CA ASP A 131 0.20 25.19 -18.12
C ASP A 131 0.27 23.71 -17.72
N ARG A 132 -0.30 23.32 -16.58
CA ARG A 132 -0.42 21.91 -16.21
C ARG A 132 -1.27 21.11 -17.21
N VAL A 133 -2.40 21.67 -17.65
CA VAL A 133 -3.25 21.04 -18.67
C VAL A 133 -2.50 20.87 -19.98
N LYS A 134 -1.70 21.86 -20.40
CA LYS A 134 -0.86 21.72 -21.61
C LYS A 134 0.18 20.63 -21.45
N GLU A 135 0.84 20.57 -20.29
CA GLU A 135 1.83 19.54 -19.97
C GLU A 135 1.21 18.13 -19.99
N ASP A 136 0.01 17.95 -19.42
CA ASP A 136 -0.69 16.67 -19.39
C ASP A 136 -1.23 16.24 -20.78
N LEU A 137 -1.56 17.20 -21.66
CA LEU A 137 -2.11 16.92 -23.00
C LEU A 137 -1.03 16.65 -24.06
N ASP A 138 0.16 17.24 -23.90
CA ASP A 138 1.26 17.17 -24.88
C ASP A 138 2.54 16.64 -24.22
N THR A 139 2.39 15.62 -23.38
CA THR A 139 3.55 14.98 -22.73
C THR A 139 4.29 14.09 -23.73
N GLU A 140 5.59 14.30 -23.89
CA GLU A 140 6.43 13.31 -24.54
C GLU A 140 6.38 11.99 -23.76
N LEU A 141 6.33 10.87 -24.48
CA LEU A 141 6.35 9.56 -23.83
C LEU A 141 7.63 9.42 -23.00
N SER A 142 7.46 9.03 -21.75
CA SER A 142 8.60 8.61 -20.92
C SER A 142 9.24 7.35 -21.48
N GLU A 143 10.45 7.02 -21.03
CA GLU A 143 11.10 5.74 -21.34
C GLU A 143 10.19 4.55 -21.02
N ASP A 144 9.49 4.61 -19.88
CA ASP A 144 8.50 3.60 -19.48
C ASP A 144 7.31 3.56 -20.44
N GLY A 145 6.82 4.73 -20.89
CA GLY A 145 5.74 4.84 -21.87
C GLY A 145 6.12 4.20 -23.22
N PHE A 146 7.35 4.40 -23.67
CA PHE A 146 7.89 3.72 -24.85
C PHE A 146 7.99 2.21 -24.65
N TYR A 147 8.47 1.76 -23.48
CA TYR A 147 8.54 0.34 -23.16
C TYR A 147 7.16 -0.33 -23.17
N ILE A 148 6.17 0.29 -22.51
CA ILE A 148 4.79 -0.23 -22.46
C ILE A 148 4.19 -0.30 -23.87
N ARG A 149 4.43 0.70 -24.72
CA ARG A 149 3.89 0.76 -26.08
C ARG A 149 4.54 -0.27 -27.01
N ASP A 150 5.88 -0.35 -27.00
CA ASP A 150 6.64 -0.99 -28.07
C ASP A 150 7.26 -2.33 -27.66
N HIS A 151 7.40 -2.59 -26.36
CA HIS A 151 8.20 -3.70 -25.83
C HIS A 151 7.48 -4.59 -24.84
N VAL A 152 6.27 -4.22 -24.39
CA VAL A 152 5.50 -5.07 -23.48
C VAL A 152 5.09 -6.36 -24.21
N SER A 153 5.33 -7.50 -23.58
CA SER A 153 4.80 -8.78 -24.05
C SER A 153 3.31 -8.91 -23.72
N ASP A 154 2.62 -9.85 -24.34
CA ASP A 154 1.23 -10.19 -23.97
C ASP A 154 1.11 -10.57 -22.49
N GLU A 155 2.05 -11.37 -21.97
CA GLU A 155 2.12 -11.71 -20.54
C GLU A 155 2.34 -10.46 -19.66
N GLY A 156 3.26 -9.59 -20.05
CA GLY A 156 3.52 -8.33 -19.37
C GLY A 156 2.31 -7.42 -19.35
N TYR A 157 1.58 -7.33 -20.47
CA TYR A 157 0.37 -6.53 -20.58
C TYR A 157 -0.76 -7.08 -19.70
N ARG A 158 -0.98 -8.39 -19.67
CA ARG A 158 -1.93 -9.03 -18.74
C ARG A 158 -1.59 -8.76 -17.29
N ARG A 159 -0.30 -8.75 -16.94
CA ARG A 159 0.16 -8.41 -15.59
C ARG A 159 -0.08 -6.94 -15.25
N LEU A 160 0.17 -6.02 -16.18
CA LEU A 160 -0.16 -4.60 -16.01
C LEU A 160 -1.67 -4.40 -15.79
N LEU A 161 -2.50 -5.08 -16.59
CA LEU A 161 -3.96 -5.07 -16.40
C LEU A 161 -4.36 -5.61 -15.02
N ALA A 162 -3.75 -6.70 -14.56
CA ALA A 162 -4.03 -7.25 -13.24
C ALA A 162 -3.69 -6.25 -12.12
N ILE A 163 -2.54 -5.56 -12.21
CA ILE A 163 -2.15 -4.53 -11.25
C ILE A 163 -3.13 -3.36 -11.27
N ALA A 164 -3.40 -2.79 -12.45
CA ALA A 164 -4.28 -1.63 -12.61
C ALA A 164 -5.75 -1.94 -12.26
N SER A 165 -6.17 -3.21 -12.41
CA SER A 165 -7.52 -3.63 -12.05
C SER A 165 -7.81 -3.48 -10.56
N LEU A 166 -6.79 -3.53 -9.70
CA LEU A 166 -6.99 -3.33 -8.26
C LEU A 166 -7.58 -1.96 -7.97
N ASP A 167 -7.02 -0.90 -8.57
CA ASP A 167 -7.52 0.47 -8.41
C ASP A 167 -8.87 0.66 -9.10
N GLY A 168 -9.04 0.14 -10.32
CA GLY A 168 -10.31 0.25 -11.06
C GLY A 168 -11.48 -0.48 -10.39
N LEU A 169 -11.23 -1.58 -9.68
CA LEU A 169 -12.29 -2.33 -8.97
C LEU A 169 -12.72 -1.68 -7.66
N VAL A 170 -11.87 -0.81 -7.08
CA VAL A 170 -12.14 -0.15 -5.79
C VAL A 170 -12.36 1.36 -5.92
N GLU A 171 -12.27 1.90 -7.13
CA GLU A 171 -12.36 3.33 -7.47
C GLU A 171 -13.62 3.99 -6.86
N ALA A 172 -14.79 3.37 -7.03
CA ALA A 172 -16.04 3.86 -6.46
C ALA A 172 -16.04 3.85 -4.92
N SER A 173 -15.34 2.90 -4.29
CA SER A 173 -15.24 2.80 -2.83
C SER A 173 -14.29 3.84 -2.23
N GLN A 174 -13.30 4.32 -2.98
CA GLN A 174 -12.43 5.42 -2.55
C GLN A 174 -13.14 6.76 -2.74
N LEU A 175 -13.75 6.99 -3.90
CA LEU A 175 -14.54 8.19 -4.21
C LEU A 175 -15.66 8.42 -3.19
N SER A 176 -16.36 7.37 -2.76
CA SER A 176 -17.45 7.50 -1.79
C SER A 176 -17.01 7.95 -0.40
N ARG A 177 -15.74 7.75 -0.02
CA ARG A 177 -15.18 8.18 1.28
C ARG A 177 -14.58 9.58 1.24
N VAL A 178 -14.11 10.01 0.08
CA VAL A 178 -13.55 11.37 -0.13
C VAL A 178 -14.66 12.40 -0.35
N LEU A 179 -15.78 11.99 -0.96
CA LEU A 179 -16.93 12.85 -1.25
C LEU A 179 -18.06 12.75 -0.21
N GLY A 180 -17.89 11.90 0.81
CA GLY A 180 -18.87 11.64 1.88
C GLY A 180 -18.68 12.53 3.10
#